data_AF-A0A8T5AYF4-F1
#
_entry.id   AF-A0A8T5AYF4-F1
#
_cell.length_a   1.000
_cell.length_b   1.000
_cell.length_c   1.000
_cell.angle_alpha   90.00
_cell.angle_beta   90.00
_cell.angle_gamma   90.00
#
_symmetry.space_group_name_H-M   'P 1'
#
loop_
_entity.id
_entity.type
_entity.pdbx_description
1 polymer ?
#
loop_
_entity_poly.entity_id
_entity_poly.type
_entity_poly.pdbx_seq_one_letter_code
_entity_poly.pdbx_strand_id
1 'polypeptide(L)'
;MKARTLIGGITFIIGFLIYQTGTSIALEQIPYTLNFLRSITTILQLNLKTDLSILFVEYVGGIIAIAGFLICVSSLASKETAPISITSEEREGELLSGGLLGGFFSPEPTLKCKYCGAYIENGDVFCGKCNRALE
;
A
#
# COMPACT_ATOMS: atom_id res chain seq x y z
N MET A 1 11.35 -0.90 4.58
CA MET A 1 10.42 -0.19 3.67
C MET A 1 10.45 -0.68 2.22
N LYS A 2 11.62 -0.86 1.57
CA LYS A 2 11.71 -1.35 0.16
C LYS A 2 10.95 -2.66 -0.11
N ALA A 3 10.91 -3.57 0.87
CA ALA A 3 10.24 -4.85 0.73
C ALA A 3 8.72 -4.74 0.49
N ARG A 4 8.01 -3.79 1.13
CA ARG A 4 6.55 -3.67 1.00
C ARG A 4 6.13 -3.18 -0.39
N THR A 5 6.82 -2.18 -0.93
CA THR A 5 6.61 -1.70 -2.30
C THR A 5 6.99 -2.75 -3.33
N LEU A 6 8.08 -3.49 -3.07
CA LEU A 6 8.52 -4.58 -3.94
C LEU A 6 7.50 -5.73 -3.97
N ILE A 7 6.96 -6.13 -2.80
CA ILE A 7 5.90 -7.13 -2.70
C ILE A 7 4.65 -6.65 -3.44
N GLY A 8 4.19 -5.42 -3.20
CA GLY A 8 3.03 -4.85 -3.89
C GLY A 8 3.22 -4.82 -5.42
N GLY A 9 4.40 -4.43 -5.89
CA GLY A 9 4.74 -4.39 -7.30
C GLY A 9 4.78 -5.77 -7.94
N ILE A 10 5.40 -6.76 -7.28
CA ILE A 10 5.40 -8.15 -7.76
C ILE A 10 3.97 -8.69 -7.82
N THR A 11 3.17 -8.49 -6.77
CA THR A 11 1.77 -8.92 -6.74
C THR A 11 0.95 -8.26 -7.85
N PHE A 12 1.17 -6.97 -8.10
CA PHE A 12 0.54 -6.26 -9.22
C PHE A 12 0.92 -6.86 -10.57
N ILE A 13 2.20 -7.08 -10.83
CA ILE A 13 2.69 -7.66 -12.09
C ILE A 13 2.09 -9.05 -12.31
N ILE A 14 2.14 -9.91 -11.29
CA ILE A 14 1.59 -11.27 -11.37
C ILE A 14 0.08 -11.23 -11.63
N GLY A 15 -0.66 -10.42 -10.88
CA GLY A 15 -2.10 -10.25 -11.08
C GLY A 15 -2.44 -9.74 -12.48
N PHE A 16 -1.68 -8.77 -12.98
CA PHE A 16 -1.87 -8.21 -14.32
C PHE A 16 -1.59 -9.24 -15.42
N LEU A 17 -0.55 -10.07 -15.28
CA LEU A 17 -0.26 -11.15 -16.23
C LEU A 17 -1.38 -12.19 -16.25
N ILE A 18 -1.93 -12.55 -15.09
CA ILE A 18 -3.07 -13.48 -14.99
C ILE A 18 -4.30 -12.87 -15.66
N TYR A 19 -4.62 -11.60 -15.36
CA TYR A 19 -5.73 -10.86 -15.95
C TYR A 19 -5.61 -10.78 -17.48
N GLN A 20 -4.43 -10.40 -17.98
CA GLN A 20 -4.16 -10.26 -19.41
C GLN A 20 -4.22 -11.62 -20.12
N THR A 21 -3.75 -12.69 -19.47
CA THR A 21 -3.88 -14.05 -19.99
C THR A 21 -5.36 -14.41 -20.12
N GLY A 22 -6.15 -14.24 -19.05
CA GLY A 22 -7.60 -14.47 -19.05
C GLY A 22 -8.32 -13.73 -20.18
N THR A 23 -8.03 -12.45 -20.33
CA THR A 23 -8.57 -11.59 -21.40
C THR A 23 -8.17 -12.08 -22.80
N SER A 24 -6.91 -12.49 -22.98
CA SER A 24 -6.41 -12.99 -24.27
C SER A 24 -7.08 -14.30 -24.69
N ILE A 25 -7.45 -15.14 -23.72
CA ILE A 25 -8.20 -16.37 -23.96
C ILE A 25 -9.66 -16.06 -24.28
N ALA A 26 -10.27 -15.14 -23.53
CA ALA A 26 -11.64 -14.70 -23.76
C ALA A 26 -11.84 -14.10 -25.16
N LEU A 27 -10.80 -13.44 -25.70
CA LEU A 27 -10.81 -12.88 -27.05
C LEU A 27 -10.48 -13.88 -28.17
N GLU A 28 -10.36 -15.19 -27.87
CA GLU A 28 -10.06 -16.28 -28.82
C GLU A 28 -8.80 -16.09 -29.70
N GLN A 29 -7.93 -15.13 -29.38
CA GLN A 29 -6.85 -14.74 -30.29
C GLN A 29 -5.70 -15.75 -30.36
N ILE A 30 -5.64 -16.76 -29.47
CA ILE A 30 -4.50 -17.68 -29.39
C ILE A 30 -4.96 -19.13 -29.13
N PRO A 31 -4.93 -20.02 -30.14
CA PRO A 31 -5.34 -21.42 -29.98
C PRO A 31 -4.41 -22.23 -29.03
N TYR A 32 -3.19 -21.76 -28.81
CA TYR A 32 -2.22 -22.43 -27.92
C TYR A 32 -2.58 -22.33 -26.43
N THR A 33 -3.29 -21.27 -26.02
CA THR A 33 -3.60 -21.00 -24.61
C THR A 33 -4.71 -21.89 -24.06
N LEU A 34 -5.65 -22.30 -24.92
CA LEU A 34 -6.74 -23.23 -24.57
C LEU A 34 -6.21 -24.61 -24.17
N ASN A 35 -5.16 -25.11 -24.84
CA ASN A 35 -4.56 -26.41 -24.50
C ASN A 35 -3.88 -26.38 -23.12
N PHE A 36 -3.20 -25.27 -22.79
CA PHE A 36 -2.59 -25.08 -21.49
C PHE A 36 -3.63 -24.99 -20.36
N LEU A 37 -4.70 -24.22 -20.59
CA LEU A 37 -5.80 -24.12 -19.63
C LEU A 37 -6.51 -25.44 -19.40
N ARG A 38 -6.78 -26.17 -20.49
CA ARG A 38 -7.36 -27.51 -20.41
C ARG A 38 -6.49 -28.42 -19.57
N SER A 39 -5.17 -28.34 -19.72
CA SER A 39 -4.22 -29.11 -18.90
C SER A 39 -4.32 -28.73 -17.41
N ILE A 40 -4.40 -27.43 -17.09
CA ILE A 40 -4.54 -26.97 -15.70
C ILE A 40 -5.90 -27.38 -15.11
N THR A 41 -7.00 -27.19 -15.83
CA THR A 41 -8.34 -27.59 -15.34
C THR A 41 -8.46 -29.09 -15.14
N THR A 42 -7.76 -29.89 -15.97
CA THR A 42 -7.71 -31.35 -15.82
C THR A 42 -6.94 -31.74 -14.56
N ILE A 43 -5.81 -31.06 -14.27
CA ILE A 43 -5.04 -31.27 -13.03
C ILE A 43 -5.86 -30.85 -11.80
N LEU A 44 -6.64 -29.77 -11.90
CA LEU A 44 -7.45 -29.25 -10.79
C LEU A 44 -8.79 -29.99 -10.60
N GLN A 45 -9.11 -30.99 -11.44
CA GLN A 45 -10.39 -31.72 -11.46
C GLN A 45 -11.64 -30.82 -11.43
N LEU A 46 -11.51 -29.57 -11.87
CA LEU A 46 -12.65 -28.65 -11.95
C LEU A 46 -13.43 -28.98 -13.22
N ASN A 47 -14.53 -29.73 -13.07
CA ASN A 47 -15.56 -29.94 -14.10
C ASN A 47 -16.38 -28.66 -14.38
N LEU A 48 -15.72 -27.50 -14.38
CA LEU A 48 -16.34 -26.23 -14.69
C LEU A 48 -16.38 -26.05 -16.21
N LYS A 49 -17.50 -25.50 -16.69
CA LYS A 49 -17.66 -25.09 -18.08
C LYS A 49 -16.53 -24.11 -18.42
N THR A 50 -15.83 -24.36 -19.53
CA THR A 50 -14.58 -23.66 -19.89
C THR A 50 -14.75 -22.13 -19.87
N ASP A 51 -15.89 -21.64 -20.36
CA ASP A 51 -16.24 -20.20 -20.36
C ASP A 51 -16.24 -19.60 -18.95
N LEU A 52 -16.77 -20.33 -17.96
CA LEU A 52 -16.82 -19.86 -16.57
C LEU A 52 -15.42 -19.85 -15.95
N SER A 53 -14.57 -20.81 -16.32
CA SER A 53 -13.19 -20.88 -15.81
C SER A 53 -12.33 -19.73 -16.33
N ILE A 54 -12.52 -19.33 -17.60
CA ILE A 54 -11.81 -18.19 -18.20
C ILE A 54 -12.23 -16.89 -17.50
N LEU A 55 -13.53 -16.69 -17.33
CA LEU A 55 -14.09 -15.51 -16.67
C LEU A 55 -13.65 -15.42 -15.20
N PHE A 56 -13.54 -16.57 -14.52
CA PHE A 56 -13.01 -16.64 -13.17
C PHE A 56 -11.53 -16.26 -13.10
N VAL A 57 -10.68 -16.76 -14.01
CA VAL A 57 -9.25 -16.43 -14.05
C VAL A 57 -9.04 -14.94 -14.32
N GLU A 58 -9.78 -14.37 -15.26
CA GLU A 58 -9.75 -12.93 -15.54
C GLU A 58 -10.16 -12.14 -14.29
N TYR A 59 -11.32 -12.45 -13.70
CA TYR A 59 -11.83 -11.74 -12.53
C TYR A 59 -10.86 -11.80 -11.34
N VAL A 60 -10.34 -13.00 -11.02
CA VAL A 60 -9.38 -13.19 -9.93
C VAL A 60 -8.07 -12.46 -10.21
N GLY A 61 -7.54 -12.55 -11.44
CA GLY A 61 -6.34 -11.82 -11.84
C GLY A 61 -6.51 -10.31 -11.67
N GLY A 62 -7.67 -9.77 -12.08
CA GLY A 62 -8.02 -8.37 -11.94
C GLY A 62 -8.05 -7.91 -10.48
N ILE A 63 -8.69 -8.66 -9.58
CA ILE A 63 -8.70 -8.34 -8.15
C ILE A 63 -7.29 -8.32 -7.57
N ILE A 64 -6.47 -9.34 -7.89
CA ILE A 64 -5.09 -9.42 -7.41
C ILE A 64 -4.28 -8.22 -7.90
N ALA A 65 -4.44 -7.83 -9.17
CA ALA A 65 -3.77 -6.65 -9.72
C ALA A 65 -4.19 -5.38 -8.97
N ILE A 66 -5.50 -5.14 -8.80
CA ILE A 66 -5.99 -3.95 -8.08
C ILE A 66 -5.46 -3.92 -6.64
N ALA A 67 -5.50 -5.06 -5.92
CA ALA A 67 -4.98 -5.15 -4.56
C ALA A 67 -3.47 -4.85 -4.51
N GLY A 68 -2.68 -5.42 -5.42
CA GLY A 68 -1.25 -5.14 -5.54
C GLY A 68 -0.96 -3.67 -5.81
N PHE A 69 -1.74 -3.05 -6.71
CA PHE A 69 -1.65 -1.62 -7.01
C PHE A 69 -1.96 -0.76 -5.78
N LEU A 70 -3.04 -1.04 -5.06
CA LEU A 70 -3.42 -0.31 -3.85
C LEU A 70 -2.34 -0.41 -2.76
N ILE A 71 -1.72 -1.58 -2.58
CA ILE A 71 -0.59 -1.76 -1.66
C ILE A 71 0.60 -0.89 -2.09
N CYS A 72 0.89 -0.85 -3.39
CA CYS A 72 1.93 -0.01 -3.96
C CYS A 72 1.69 1.48 -3.69
N VAL A 73 0.48 1.98 -3.97
CA VAL A 73 0.10 3.38 -3.75
C VAL A 73 0.08 3.74 -2.26
N SER A 74 -0.46 2.87 -1.41
CA SER A 74 -0.48 3.07 0.04
C SER A 74 0.95 3.16 0.61
N SER A 75 1.88 2.35 0.07
CA SER A 75 3.29 2.41 0.45
C SER A 75 3.99 3.70 -0.01
N LEU A 76 3.50 4.34 -1.07
CA LEU A 76 4.01 5.64 -1.55
C LEU A 76 3.43 6.79 -0.72
N ALA A 77 2.12 6.76 -0.45
CA ALA A 77 1.43 7.76 0.37
C ALA A 77 1.98 7.82 1.81
N SER A 78 2.38 6.68 2.37
CA SER A 78 3.04 6.59 3.68
C SER A 78 4.41 7.31 3.74
N LYS A 79 5.00 7.71 2.61
CA LYS A 79 6.24 8.52 2.61
C LYS A 79 5.98 10.02 2.78
N GLU A 80 4.81 10.53 2.41
CA GLU A 80 4.49 11.96 2.56
C GLU A 80 3.95 12.29 3.96
N THR A 81 3.40 11.30 4.67
CA THR A 81 3.12 11.37 6.11
C THR A 81 4.27 10.71 6.89
N ALA A 82 5.42 11.38 6.91
CA ALA A 82 6.39 11.16 7.98
C ALA A 82 6.24 12.26 9.06
N PRO A 83 5.27 12.14 9.99
CA PRO A 83 5.49 12.70 11.30
C PRO A 83 6.49 11.77 12.01
N ILE A 84 7.66 12.34 12.32
CA ILE A 84 8.44 12.08 13.54
C ILE A 84 8.45 10.61 13.96
N SER A 85 9.52 9.90 13.57
CA SER A 85 10.01 8.76 14.32
C SER A 85 10.20 9.16 15.78
N ILE A 86 9.25 8.78 16.64
CA ILE A 86 9.56 8.56 18.04
C ILE A 86 10.42 7.29 18.04
N THR A 87 11.72 7.49 18.00
CA THR A 87 12.70 6.48 18.38
C THR A 87 12.49 6.22 19.86
N SER A 88 11.66 5.24 20.20
CA SER A 88 11.65 4.61 21.52
C SER A 88 12.47 3.33 21.44
N GLU A 89 13.79 3.48 21.43
CA GLU A 89 14.65 2.50 22.08
C GLU A 89 14.55 2.76 23.58
N GLU A 90 13.76 1.98 24.32
CA GLU A 90 14.19 1.50 25.63
C GLU A 90 13.36 0.28 26.07
N ARG A 91 14.07 -0.85 26.16
CA ARG A 91 14.01 -1.90 27.20
C ARG A 91 12.73 -2.71 27.46
N GLU A 92 13.00 -4.01 27.50
CA GLU A 92 12.28 -5.12 28.13
C GLU A 92 11.51 -4.76 29.42
N GLY A 93 10.28 -5.29 29.56
CA GLY A 93 9.57 -5.30 30.84
C GLY A 93 8.05 -5.50 30.73
N GLU A 94 7.62 -6.74 30.97
CA GLU A 94 6.38 -7.14 31.69
C GLU A 94 4.98 -6.58 31.34
N LEU A 95 4.11 -7.54 31.01
CA LEU A 95 2.76 -7.80 31.59
C LEU A 95 1.66 -6.72 31.55
N LEU A 96 0.59 -7.09 30.82
CA LEU A 96 -0.84 -7.01 31.21
C LEU A 96 -1.31 -5.75 31.98
N SER A 97 -2.06 -4.87 31.30
CA SER A 97 -3.38 -4.41 31.80
C SER A 97 -4.04 -3.41 30.85
N GLY A 98 -5.34 -3.59 30.66
CA GLY A 98 -6.19 -2.67 29.90
C GLY A 98 -6.40 -1.33 30.60
N GLY A 99 -6.92 -0.37 29.84
CA GLY A 99 -7.29 0.95 30.35
C GLY A 99 -7.91 1.82 29.28
N LEU A 100 -9.22 1.68 29.10
CA LEU A 100 -10.08 2.74 28.57
C LEU A 100 -10.01 3.96 29.53
N LEU A 101 -9.97 5.18 28.95
CA LEU A 101 -10.14 6.53 29.56
C LEU A 101 -8.87 7.30 30.01
N GLY A 102 -8.63 8.41 29.31
CA GLY A 102 -7.78 9.54 29.69
C GLY A 102 -7.46 10.34 28.41
N GLY A 103 -8.01 11.53 28.13
CA GLY A 103 -8.33 12.64 29.00
C GLY A 103 -7.39 13.80 28.66
N PHE A 104 -7.93 14.84 28.02
CA PHE A 104 -7.46 16.24 28.07
C PHE A 104 -5.96 16.53 27.91
N PHE A 105 -5.50 16.90 26.71
CA PHE A 105 -4.49 17.96 26.55
C PHE A 105 -4.64 18.60 25.16
N SER A 106 -5.07 19.87 25.16
CA SER A 106 -5.01 20.79 24.02
C SER A 106 -3.62 21.41 23.99
N PRO A 107 -2.75 21.14 22.99
CA PRO A 107 -1.48 21.83 22.91
C PRO A 107 -1.64 23.15 22.16
N GLU A 108 -1.06 24.22 22.71
CA GLU A 108 -0.91 25.53 22.06
C GLU A 108 -0.45 25.39 20.60
N PRO A 109 -0.95 26.25 19.67
CA PRO A 109 -0.52 26.23 18.29
C PRO A 109 0.93 26.73 18.19
N THR A 110 1.89 25.80 18.23
CA THR A 110 3.29 26.11 17.96
C THR A 110 3.46 26.39 16.47
N LEU A 111 3.80 27.64 16.12
CA LEU A 111 4.08 28.05 14.75
C LEU A 111 5.39 27.42 14.26
N LYS A 112 5.35 26.81 13.07
CA LYS A 112 6.53 26.19 12.44
C LYS A 112 7.00 27.02 11.26
N CYS A 113 8.32 27.20 11.14
CA CYS A 113 8.93 27.84 9.98
C CYS A 113 8.63 27.05 8.70
N LYS A 114 8.00 27.68 7.71
CA LYS A 114 7.72 27.06 6.39
C LYS A 114 8.99 26.62 5.64
N TYR A 115 10.11 27.29 5.88
CA TYR A 115 11.36 27.06 5.15
C TYR A 115 12.23 25.95 5.76
N CYS A 116 12.40 25.95 7.09
CA CYS A 116 13.32 25.02 7.76
C CYS A 116 12.64 24.07 8.74
N GLY A 117 11.33 24.21 8.96
CA GLY A 117 10.55 23.36 9.86
C GLY A 117 10.86 23.53 11.35
N ALA A 118 11.75 24.47 11.72
CA ALA A 118 12.03 24.78 13.11
C ALA A 118 10.79 25.40 13.79
N TYR A 119 10.57 25.06 15.05
CA TYR A 119 9.59 25.72 15.89
C TYR A 119 10.01 27.17 16.12
N ILE A 120 9.06 28.08 15.97
CA ILE A 120 9.26 29.50 16.21
C ILE A 120 8.51 29.82 17.50
N GLU A 121 9.21 30.47 18.43
CA GLU A 121 8.59 30.91 19.68
C GLU A 121 7.53 31.96 19.37
N ASN A 122 6.40 31.87 20.07
CA ASN A 122 5.23 32.73 19.80
C ASN A 122 5.62 34.20 19.99
N GLY A 123 5.62 34.98 18.91
CA GLY A 123 5.96 36.41 18.91
C GLY A 123 7.11 36.79 17.96
N ASP A 124 7.87 35.82 17.47
CA ASP A 124 8.99 36.08 16.56
C ASP A 124 8.55 36.11 15.09
N VAL A 125 8.87 37.21 14.40
CA VAL A 125 8.58 37.40 12.96
C VAL A 125 9.56 36.60 12.08
N PHE A 126 10.73 36.26 12.62
CA PHE A 126 11.82 35.59 11.91
C PHE A 126 12.20 34.28 12.59
N CYS A 127 12.51 33.27 11.80
CA CYS A 127 13.01 32.01 12.34
C CYS A 127 14.46 32.15 12.81
N GLY A 128 14.74 31.98 14.11
CA GLY A 128 16.11 32.07 14.65
C GLY A 128 17.12 31.04 14.08
N LYS A 129 16.65 30.01 13.37
CA LYS A 129 17.51 29.00 12.72
C LYS A 129 17.91 29.37 11.29
N CYS A 130 17.05 30.06 10.55
CA CYS A 130 17.30 30.39 9.12
C CYS A 130 17.17 31.87 8.78
N ASN A 131 16.83 32.72 9.75
CA ASN A 131 16.58 34.15 9.65
C ASN A 131 15.63 34.55 8.51
N ARG A 132 14.67 33.68 8.16
CA ARG A 132 13.63 33.97 7.18
C ARG A 132 12.33 34.37 7.87
N ALA A 133 11.64 35.36 7.29
CA ALA A 133 10.35 35.85 7.76
C ALA A 133 9.24 34.82 7.55
N LEU A 134 8.26 34.83 8.46
CA LEU A 134 7.06 34.01 8.40
C LEU A 134 5.98 34.69 7.54
N GLU A 135 6.17 34.74 6.22
CA GLU A 135 5.15 35.13 5.23
C GLU A 135 4.59 33.91 4.47
#